data_AF-I1H4W7-F1
#
_entry.id   AF-I1H4W7-F1
#
_cell.length_a   1.000
_cell.length_b   1.000
_cell.length_c   1.000
_cell.angle_alpha   90.00
_cell.angle_beta   90.00
_cell.angle_gamma   90.00
#
_symmetry.space_group_name_H-M   'P 1'
#
loop_
_entity.id
_entity.type
_entity.pdbx_description
1 polymer ?
#
loop_
_entity_poly.entity_id
_entity_poly.type
_entity_poly.pdbx_seq_one_letter_code
_entity_poly.pdbx_strand_id
1 'polypeptide(L)'
;MECAQCGAWFTVPRGASSVQCAHCHGVTRVERRGATGFVRGVFPNIGWGGRTRPQPPAAAPPRLSVYPPVHGNKRALLVGINYAGREDELPGPNNDVKCMSFLLNLKYGFPNDCILILTDEERDPHRKPTRSNILLAMRWLVHGCSSGDSLVFHFSGHGTQAEDQDGDELDGQDEAICALDGIILDDEINEAIVRPLLPGVKLHAIIDACRSGTVLDLPNLCDIKKNGKPQWKDHSPPTGAWKKTSGGHAILISGCRDDEDSNDGYGDDESMVMGALTYSFVVAAWFAHRPPTYGQLLATTKAIIADVNGDSRINSKLPAPICALVRKVVNFNNVQMPLLSSSEKFDINRKTFVL
;
A
#
# COMPACT_ATOMS: atom_id res chain seq x y z
N MET A 1 -24.36 12.10 13.40
CA MET A 1 -24.14 10.70 12.95
C MET A 1 -22.79 10.68 12.26
N GLU A 2 -22.09 9.56 12.32
CA GLU A 2 -20.77 9.40 11.70
C GLU A 2 -20.90 8.60 10.42
N CYS A 3 -20.13 8.97 9.39
CA CYS A 3 -20.11 8.22 8.14
C CYS A 3 -19.43 6.87 8.36
N ALA A 4 -20.15 5.78 8.07
CA ALA A 4 -19.61 4.43 8.20
C ALA A 4 -18.36 4.16 7.34
N GLN A 5 -18.15 4.97 6.29
CA GLN A 5 -17.07 4.79 5.34
C GLN A 5 -15.84 5.67 5.61
N CYS A 6 -16.01 6.89 6.15
CA CYS A 6 -14.89 7.84 6.32
C CYS A 6 -14.78 8.49 7.71
N GLY A 7 -15.68 8.17 8.65
CA GLY A 7 -15.66 8.73 9.99
C GLY A 7 -16.05 10.22 10.10
N ALA A 8 -16.45 10.85 8.99
CA ALA A 8 -16.85 12.25 9.00
C ALA A 8 -18.16 12.44 9.77
N TRP A 9 -18.20 13.46 10.63
CA TRP A 9 -19.39 13.83 11.39
C TRP A 9 -20.32 14.70 10.55
N PHE A 10 -21.60 14.35 10.51
CA PHE A 10 -22.63 15.14 9.86
C PHE A 10 -23.92 15.19 10.66
N THR A 11 -24.67 16.27 10.46
CA THR A 11 -26.04 16.43 10.94
C THR A 11 -26.99 15.69 10.00
N VAL A 12 -27.81 14.81 10.55
CA VAL A 12 -28.85 14.11 9.79
C VAL A 12 -30.07 15.03 9.66
N PRO A 13 -30.52 15.38 8.44
CA PRO A 13 -31.76 16.13 8.26
C PRO A 13 -32.94 15.38 8.87
N ARG A 14 -33.81 16.08 9.59
CA ARG A 14 -35.06 15.50 10.12
C ARG A 14 -35.84 14.90 8.96
N GLY A 15 -36.14 13.60 9.00
CA GLY A 15 -36.87 12.92 7.93
C GLY A 15 -36.04 11.94 7.11
N ALA A 16 -34.72 12.11 7.03
CA ALA A 16 -33.87 11.30 6.16
C ALA A 16 -33.81 9.81 6.60
N SER A 17 -33.96 8.89 5.64
CA SER A 17 -33.77 7.44 5.80
C SER A 17 -32.35 7.00 5.42
N SER A 18 -31.65 7.82 4.65
CA SER A 18 -30.23 7.70 4.34
C SER A 18 -29.62 9.08 4.20
N VAL A 19 -28.32 9.20 4.47
CA VAL A 19 -27.56 10.43 4.26
C VAL A 19 -26.33 10.10 3.44
N GLN A 20 -26.13 10.84 2.37
CA GLN A 20 -24.90 10.79 1.59
C GLN A 20 -23.86 11.68 2.25
N CYS A 21 -22.69 11.12 2.55
CA CYS A 21 -21.59 11.88 3.10
C CYS A 21 -21.14 12.92 2.08
N ALA A 22 -21.14 14.20 2.46
CA ALA A 22 -20.62 15.27 1.61
C ALA A 22 -19.11 15.16 1.36
N HIS A 23 -18.42 14.28 2.10
CA HIS A 23 -16.96 14.14 2.09
C HIS A 23 -16.45 12.95 1.28
N CYS A 24 -17.11 11.79 1.37
CA CYS A 24 -16.72 10.58 0.62
C CYS A 24 -17.82 10.03 -0.30
N HIS A 25 -18.95 10.74 -0.40
CA HIS A 25 -20.16 10.30 -1.12
C HIS A 25 -20.76 8.96 -0.67
N GLY A 26 -20.24 8.37 0.41
CA GLY A 26 -20.75 7.16 1.03
C GLY A 26 -22.13 7.34 1.63
N VAL A 27 -23.04 6.40 1.38
CA VAL A 27 -24.43 6.47 1.85
C VAL A 27 -24.55 5.72 3.18
N THR A 28 -24.89 6.45 4.24
CA THR A 28 -25.16 5.87 5.57
C THR A 28 -26.67 5.77 5.78
N ARG A 29 -27.20 4.57 6.05
CA ARG A 29 -28.62 4.38 6.39
C ARG A 29 -28.89 4.85 7.82
N VAL A 30 -29.95 5.63 8.00
CA VAL A 30 -30.36 6.17 9.29
C VAL A 30 -31.39 5.22 9.90
N GLU A 31 -30.97 4.33 10.79
CA GLU A 31 -31.91 3.48 11.54
C GLU A 31 -32.62 4.30 12.63
N ARG A 32 -33.94 4.40 12.53
CA ARG A 32 -34.77 4.96 13.61
C ARG A 32 -35.15 3.83 14.56
N ARG A 33 -34.59 3.83 15.78
CA ARG A 33 -35.21 3.08 16.89
C ARG A 33 -36.54 3.77 17.22
N GLY A 34 -37.64 3.19 16.75
CA GLY A 34 -38.99 3.70 16.95
C GLY A 34 -39.39 3.67 18.41
N ALA A 35 -39.86 4.81 18.92
CA ALA A 35 -40.67 4.86 20.12
C ALA A 35 -42.10 4.47 19.74
N THR A 36 -42.51 3.24 20.06
CA THR A 36 -43.91 2.81 20.02
C THR A 36 -44.41 2.67 21.45
N GLY A 37 -45.36 3.53 21.82
CA GLY A 37 -46.14 3.37 23.03
C GLY A 37 -47.17 2.25 22.85
N PHE A 38 -47.36 1.44 23.89
CA PHE A 38 -48.52 0.58 24.06
C PHE A 38 -48.97 0.64 25.53
N VAL A 39 -50.28 0.86 25.73
CA VAL A 39 -50.94 0.88 27.04
C VAL A 39 -51.67 -0.45 27.26
N ARG A 40 -51.57 -0.93 28.50
CA ARG A 40 -52.40 -1.89 29.27
C ARG A 40 -52.21 -3.41 29.08
N GLY A 41 -51.80 -4.03 30.19
CA GLY A 41 -52.07 -5.42 30.57
C GLY A 41 -51.47 -5.72 31.95
N VAL A 42 -52.31 -6.07 32.92
CA VAL A 42 -52.01 -6.22 34.36
C VAL A 42 -51.58 -7.67 34.69
N PHE A 43 -50.78 -7.81 35.76
CA PHE A 43 -50.51 -8.97 36.65
C PHE A 43 -49.03 -9.47 36.73
N PRO A 44 -48.59 -9.95 37.91
CA PRO A 44 -47.28 -9.58 38.49
C PRO A 44 -46.31 -10.76 38.70
N ASN A 45 -45.08 -10.41 39.09
CA ASN A 45 -44.02 -11.25 39.69
C ASN A 45 -43.48 -12.43 38.87
N ILE A 46 -42.19 -12.34 38.54
CA ILE A 46 -41.12 -13.21 39.07
C ILE A 46 -39.81 -12.51 38.74
N GLY A 47 -39.02 -12.20 39.78
CA GLY A 47 -37.67 -11.67 39.60
C GLY A 47 -36.76 -12.70 38.94
N TRP A 48 -35.62 -12.24 38.44
CA TRP A 48 -34.31 -12.88 38.55
C TRP A 48 -33.26 -11.81 38.25
N GLY A 49 -32.38 -11.58 39.22
CA GLY A 49 -31.27 -10.65 39.10
C GLY A 49 -30.18 -11.22 38.20
N GLY A 50 -29.93 -10.56 37.07
CA GLY A 50 -28.73 -10.74 36.27
C GLY A 50 -27.93 -9.44 36.25
N ARG A 51 -26.84 -9.37 37.02
CA ARG A 51 -25.87 -8.27 36.92
C ARG A 51 -25.13 -8.40 35.58
N THR A 52 -25.55 -7.67 34.57
CA THR A 52 -24.75 -7.50 33.34
C THR A 52 -23.55 -6.60 33.67
N ARG A 53 -22.36 -7.21 33.70
CA ARG A 53 -21.07 -6.52 33.75
C ARG A 53 -20.99 -5.56 32.55
N PRO A 54 -20.70 -4.26 32.72
CA PRO A 54 -20.51 -3.37 31.58
C PRO A 54 -19.30 -3.87 30.79
N GLN A 55 -19.51 -4.18 29.51
CA GLN A 55 -18.40 -4.36 28.58
C GLN A 55 -17.66 -3.02 28.45
N PRO A 56 -16.31 -3.01 28.41
CA PRO A 56 -15.58 -1.79 28.09
C PRO A 56 -16.01 -1.30 26.69
N PRO A 57 -16.15 0.02 26.49
CA PRO A 57 -16.52 0.55 25.19
C PRO A 57 -15.47 0.13 24.16
N ALA A 58 -15.92 -0.40 23.03
CA ALA A 58 -15.09 -0.65 21.86
C ALA A 58 -14.29 0.62 21.55
N ALA A 59 -12.97 0.48 21.38
CA ALA A 59 -12.09 1.60 21.05
C ALA A 59 -12.65 2.37 19.85
N ALA A 60 -12.83 3.68 19.99
CA ALA A 60 -13.25 4.53 18.88
C ALA A 60 -12.25 4.38 17.72
N PRO A 61 -12.70 4.35 16.45
CA PRO A 61 -11.77 4.27 15.33
C PRO A 61 -10.78 5.43 15.38
N PRO A 62 -9.49 5.19 15.10
CA PRO A 62 -8.48 6.24 15.14
C PRO A 62 -8.85 7.35 14.16
N ARG A 63 -8.80 8.60 14.64
CA ARG A 63 -9.23 9.76 13.86
C ARG A 63 -8.15 10.12 12.85
N LEU A 64 -8.50 10.26 11.57
CA LEU A 64 -7.62 10.80 10.53
C LEU A 64 -7.03 12.18 10.86
N SER A 65 -7.62 12.90 11.83
CA SER A 65 -7.14 14.20 12.32
C SER A 65 -5.73 14.18 12.93
N VAL A 66 -5.16 12.99 13.17
CA VAL A 66 -3.78 12.83 13.64
C VAL A 66 -2.77 13.09 12.51
N TYR A 67 -3.19 12.97 11.25
CA TYR A 67 -2.34 13.23 10.08
C TYR A 67 -2.59 14.62 9.47
N PRO A 68 -1.61 15.16 8.71
CA PRO A 68 -1.74 16.47 8.07
C PRO A 68 -3.00 16.56 7.21
N PRO A 69 -3.64 17.74 7.13
CA PRO A 69 -4.77 17.96 6.22
C PRO A 69 -4.38 17.67 4.78
N VAL A 70 -5.23 16.92 4.10
CA VAL A 70 -5.11 16.61 2.68
C VAL A 70 -5.28 17.88 1.85
N HIS A 71 -4.33 18.16 0.95
CA HIS A 71 -4.42 19.24 -0.02
C HIS A 71 -3.57 18.93 -1.27
N GLY A 72 -3.81 19.69 -2.35
CA GLY A 72 -3.19 19.43 -3.65
C GLY A 72 -3.66 18.11 -4.29
N ASN A 73 -3.07 17.77 -5.44
CA ASN A 73 -3.42 16.57 -6.21
C ASN A 73 -2.29 15.51 -6.16
N LYS A 74 -1.27 15.69 -5.34
CA LYS A 74 -0.12 14.78 -5.21
C LYS A 74 0.06 14.41 -3.76
N ARG A 75 -0.04 13.12 -3.43
CA ARG A 75 0.12 12.63 -2.06
C ARG A 75 0.90 11.33 -2.03
N ALA A 76 1.69 11.14 -0.98
CA ALA A 76 2.46 9.92 -0.81
C ALA A 76 2.39 9.41 0.62
N LEU A 77 2.34 8.09 0.77
CA LEU A 77 2.59 7.37 2.00
C LEU A 77 3.87 6.54 1.82
N LEU A 78 4.89 6.80 2.63
CA LEU A 78 6.15 6.06 2.61
C LEU A 78 6.33 5.34 3.95
N VAL A 79 6.49 4.03 3.90
CA VAL A 79 6.64 3.17 5.08
C VAL A 79 7.96 2.43 4.97
N GLY A 80 8.79 2.54 6.01
CA GLY A 80 10.08 1.86 6.09
C GLY A 80 10.24 1.27 7.48
N ILE A 81 10.53 -0.03 7.56
CA ILE A 81 10.64 -0.70 8.85
C ILE A 81 11.95 -1.46 8.90
N ASN A 82 12.86 -1.01 9.76
CA ASN A 82 14.12 -1.71 10.00
C ASN A 82 13.97 -2.85 11.01
N TYR A 83 12.92 -2.87 11.83
CA TYR A 83 12.72 -3.85 12.90
C TYR A 83 13.84 -3.78 13.96
N ALA A 84 14.26 -2.57 14.31
CA ALA A 84 15.40 -2.32 15.18
C ALA A 84 15.35 -3.11 16.49
N GLY A 85 16.42 -3.87 16.77
CA GLY A 85 16.59 -4.68 17.98
C GLY A 85 15.94 -6.07 17.93
N ARG A 86 15.42 -6.51 16.77
CA ARG A 86 15.01 -7.91 16.56
C ARG A 86 16.12 -8.75 15.94
N GLU A 87 15.95 -10.07 15.95
CA GLU A 87 16.88 -11.00 15.30
C GLU A 87 16.86 -10.87 13.76
N ASP A 88 15.70 -10.48 13.21
CA ASP A 88 15.42 -10.27 11.80
C ASP A 88 15.54 -8.78 11.38
N GLU A 89 16.38 -7.99 12.04
CA GLU A 89 16.57 -6.57 11.73
C GLU A 89 17.09 -6.33 10.29
N LEU A 90 16.51 -5.34 9.61
CA LEU A 90 16.88 -4.89 8.27
C LEU A 90 17.60 -3.53 8.31
N PRO A 91 18.76 -3.37 7.65
CA PRO A 91 19.51 -2.10 7.69
C PRO A 91 19.03 -1.04 6.69
N GLY A 92 18.25 -1.41 5.67
CA GLY A 92 17.95 -0.61 4.47
C GLY A 92 16.65 0.21 4.47
N PRO A 93 15.51 -0.29 4.96
CA PRO A 93 14.20 0.32 4.71
C PRO A 93 14.04 1.81 5.03
N ASN A 94 14.59 2.28 6.15
CA ASN A 94 14.56 3.70 6.50
C ASN A 94 15.34 4.58 5.50
N ASN A 95 16.37 4.02 4.87
CA ASN A 95 17.14 4.68 3.80
C ASN A 95 16.34 4.74 2.49
N ASP A 96 15.60 3.68 2.17
CA ASP A 96 14.74 3.59 0.99
C ASP A 96 13.63 4.64 1.02
N VAL A 97 13.00 4.82 2.17
CA VAL A 97 12.01 5.89 2.41
C VAL A 97 12.62 7.27 2.17
N LYS A 98 13.86 7.51 2.64
CA LYS A 98 14.57 8.78 2.43
C LYS A 98 14.84 9.01 0.93
N CYS A 99 15.26 7.98 0.20
CA CYS A 99 15.46 8.02 -1.26
C CYS A 99 14.16 8.35 -2.00
N MET A 100 13.07 7.66 -1.66
CA MET A 100 11.77 7.88 -2.29
C MET A 100 11.20 9.26 -1.98
N SER A 101 11.27 9.72 -0.72
CA SER A 101 10.85 11.07 -0.34
C SER A 101 11.59 12.14 -1.14
N PHE A 102 12.91 11.97 -1.33
CA PHE A 102 13.73 12.89 -2.12
C PHE A 102 13.35 12.89 -3.61
N LEU A 103 13.15 11.71 -4.20
CA LEU A 103 12.71 11.56 -5.59
C LEU A 103 11.36 12.24 -5.82
N LEU A 104 10.38 11.95 -4.96
CA LEU A 104 9.02 12.47 -5.08
C LEU A 104 8.99 14.00 -4.94
N ASN A 105 9.70 14.54 -3.94
CA ASN A 105 9.71 15.97 -3.69
C ASN A 105 10.45 16.72 -4.81
N LEU A 106 11.69 16.35 -5.11
CA LEU A 106 12.55 17.16 -5.97
C LEU A 106 12.36 16.91 -7.47
N LYS A 107 11.99 15.69 -7.87
CA LYS A 107 11.80 15.35 -9.29
C LYS A 107 10.33 15.40 -9.71
N TYR A 108 9.44 14.89 -8.87
CA TYR A 108 8.02 14.77 -9.21
C TYR A 108 7.11 15.83 -8.56
N GLY A 109 7.69 16.75 -7.77
CA GLY A 109 6.97 17.91 -7.24
C GLY A 109 5.90 17.59 -6.20
N PHE A 110 6.08 16.51 -5.42
CA PHE A 110 5.21 16.22 -4.28
C PHE A 110 5.52 17.20 -3.13
N PRO A 111 4.54 17.98 -2.64
CA PRO A 111 4.74 18.84 -1.47
C PRO A 111 5.15 18.03 -0.24
N ASN A 112 6.10 18.52 0.55
CA ASN A 112 6.62 17.80 1.73
C ASN A 112 5.53 17.51 2.76
N ASP A 113 4.57 18.41 2.92
CA ASP A 113 3.41 18.28 3.79
C ASP A 113 2.31 17.34 3.24
N CYS A 114 2.46 16.88 1.99
CA CYS A 114 1.66 15.82 1.38
C CYS A 114 2.37 14.47 1.30
N ILE A 115 3.55 14.33 1.92
CA ILE A 115 4.28 13.07 2.06
C ILE A 115 4.20 12.64 3.53
N LEU A 116 3.40 11.62 3.82
CA LEU A 116 3.33 11.00 5.14
C LEU A 116 4.37 9.88 5.23
N ILE A 117 5.22 9.95 6.26
CA ILE A 117 6.30 8.99 6.49
C ILE A 117 6.02 8.25 7.80
N LEU A 118 6.09 6.91 7.74
CA LEU A 118 6.07 6.04 8.91
C LEU A 118 7.37 5.24 8.95
N THR A 119 8.19 5.45 9.99
CA THR A 119 9.40 4.64 10.22
C THR A 119 9.55 4.25 11.68
N ASP A 120 10.26 3.16 11.93
CA ASP A 120 10.56 2.73 13.30
C ASP A 120 11.60 3.62 14.01
N GLU A 121 12.22 4.57 13.31
CA GLU A 121 13.02 5.68 13.87
C GLU A 121 12.16 6.82 14.45
N GLU A 122 10.87 6.92 14.06
CA GLU A 122 10.01 8.03 14.46
C GLU A 122 9.77 8.06 15.98
N ARG A 123 9.74 9.27 16.56
CA ARG A 123 9.47 9.45 18.00
C ARG A 123 7.99 9.53 18.31
N ASP A 124 7.19 10.02 17.36
CA ASP A 124 5.74 10.11 17.50
C ASP A 124 5.12 8.71 17.42
N PRO A 125 4.41 8.23 18.47
CA PRO A 125 3.75 6.94 18.46
C PRO A 125 2.76 6.75 17.31
N HIS A 126 2.17 7.83 16.79
CA HIS A 126 1.24 7.79 15.65
C HIS A 126 1.95 7.67 14.28
N ARG A 127 3.27 7.87 14.27
CA ARG A 127 4.13 7.69 13.10
C ARG A 127 4.95 6.41 13.14
N LYS A 128 4.87 5.64 14.24
CA LYS A 128 5.42 4.28 14.28
C LYS A 128 4.65 3.38 13.30
N PRO A 129 5.33 2.53 12.51
CA PRO A 129 4.68 1.64 11.55
C PRO A 129 4.09 0.40 12.23
N THR A 130 3.12 0.62 13.13
CA THR A 130 2.24 -0.43 13.63
C THR A 130 1.16 -0.74 12.60
N ARG A 131 0.55 -1.92 12.68
CA ARG A 131 -0.54 -2.38 11.81
C ARG A 131 -1.66 -1.34 11.75
N SER A 132 -2.06 -0.84 12.92
CA SER A 132 -3.11 0.18 13.05
C SER A 132 -2.74 1.52 12.39
N ASN A 133 -1.51 1.98 12.56
CA ASN A 133 -1.05 3.24 11.97
C ASN A 133 -0.88 3.14 10.45
N ILE A 134 -0.35 2.02 9.94
CA ILE A 134 -0.20 1.79 8.49
C ILE A 134 -1.57 1.79 7.82
N LEU A 135 -2.54 1.02 8.33
CA LEU A 135 -3.90 0.98 7.79
C LEU A 135 -4.61 2.35 7.86
N LEU A 136 -4.39 3.12 8.94
CA LEU A 136 -4.93 4.47 9.04
C LEU A 136 -4.28 5.42 8.01
N ALA A 137 -2.97 5.33 7.82
CA ALA A 137 -2.22 6.13 6.87
C ALA A 137 -2.59 5.80 5.42
N MET A 138 -2.86 4.52 5.13
CA MET A 138 -3.43 4.06 3.86
C MET A 138 -4.78 4.72 3.59
N ARG A 139 -5.68 4.74 4.58
CA ARG A 139 -6.97 5.43 4.46
C ARG A 139 -6.80 6.94 4.28
N TRP A 140 -5.79 7.55 4.92
CA TRP A 140 -5.43 8.96 4.72
C TRP A 140 -4.97 9.22 3.27
N LEU A 141 -4.17 8.32 2.68
CA LEU A 141 -3.64 8.47 1.32
C LEU A 141 -4.76 8.65 0.29
N VAL A 142 -5.81 7.84 0.38
CA VAL A 142 -6.96 7.89 -0.55
C VAL A 142 -8.08 8.83 -0.09
N HIS A 143 -7.94 9.45 1.09
CA HIS A 143 -9.00 10.26 1.69
C HIS A 143 -9.35 11.47 0.81
N GLY A 144 -10.63 11.61 0.44
CA GLY A 144 -11.09 12.74 -0.37
C GLY A 144 -10.41 12.85 -1.74
N CYS A 145 -9.91 11.73 -2.30
CA CYS A 145 -9.30 11.74 -3.61
C CYS A 145 -10.29 12.16 -4.71
N SER A 146 -9.78 12.83 -5.73
CA SER A 146 -10.58 13.32 -6.85
C SER A 146 -9.87 13.14 -8.19
N SER A 147 -10.62 13.19 -9.29
CA SER A 147 -10.06 13.03 -10.64
C SER A 147 -8.87 13.98 -10.87
N GLY A 148 -7.72 13.41 -11.25
CA GLY A 148 -6.47 14.16 -11.43
C GLY A 148 -5.47 14.00 -10.26
N ASP A 149 -5.87 13.34 -9.18
CA ASP A 149 -4.98 12.98 -8.08
C ASP A 149 -3.99 11.90 -8.48
N SER A 150 -2.75 12.06 -8.00
CA SER A 150 -1.63 11.13 -8.14
C SER A 150 -1.15 10.73 -6.75
N LEU A 151 -1.35 9.46 -6.43
CA LEU A 151 -1.08 8.87 -5.13
C LEU A 151 0.10 7.92 -5.25
N VAL A 152 1.01 7.98 -4.27
CA VAL A 152 2.14 7.05 -4.18
C VAL A 152 2.07 6.31 -2.86
N PHE A 153 2.16 4.98 -2.91
CA PHE A 153 2.41 4.14 -1.75
C PHE A 153 3.78 3.50 -1.90
N HIS A 154 4.66 3.67 -0.93
CA HIS A 154 5.95 2.98 -0.88
C HIS A 154 6.06 2.20 0.41
N PHE A 155 6.48 0.96 0.31
CA PHE A 155 6.80 0.12 1.45
C PHE A 155 8.17 -0.52 1.23
N SER A 156 9.03 -0.46 2.24
CA SER A 156 10.26 -1.25 2.33
C SER A 156 10.31 -1.94 3.70
N GLY A 157 10.57 -3.24 3.71
CA GLY A 157 10.56 -4.06 4.92
C GLY A 157 10.29 -5.53 4.62
N HIS A 158 10.01 -6.32 5.65
CA HIS A 158 9.63 -7.72 5.48
C HIS A 158 8.26 -7.89 4.82
N GLY A 159 8.19 -8.88 3.93
CA GLY A 159 6.96 -9.45 3.40
C GLY A 159 6.89 -10.94 3.74
N THR A 160 5.69 -11.50 3.81
CA THR A 160 5.44 -12.88 4.19
C THR A 160 4.17 -13.40 3.51
N GLN A 161 3.90 -14.69 3.64
CA GLN A 161 2.71 -15.34 3.10
C GLN A 161 1.91 -15.97 4.24
N ALA A 162 0.59 -15.96 4.12
CA ALA A 162 -0.33 -16.70 4.99
C ALA A 162 -1.14 -17.71 4.17
N GLU A 163 -1.63 -18.77 4.81
CA GLU A 163 -2.55 -19.69 4.14
C GLU A 163 -3.85 -18.97 3.80
N ASP A 164 -4.24 -19.02 2.52
CA ASP A 164 -5.50 -18.49 2.02
C ASP A 164 -6.67 -19.30 2.62
N GLN A 165 -7.59 -18.60 3.28
CA GLN A 165 -8.75 -19.20 3.94
C GLN A 165 -10.05 -19.11 3.14
N ASP A 166 -10.13 -18.24 2.14
CA ASP A 166 -11.35 -18.01 1.36
C ASP A 166 -11.25 -18.49 -0.10
N GLY A 167 -10.06 -18.89 -0.52
CA GLY A 167 -9.76 -19.53 -1.80
C GLY A 167 -9.65 -18.54 -2.95
N ASP A 168 -9.47 -17.25 -2.66
CA ASP A 168 -9.44 -16.20 -3.66
C ASP A 168 -8.05 -15.93 -4.27
N GLU A 169 -7.02 -16.62 -3.79
CA GLU A 169 -5.67 -16.60 -4.37
C GLU A 169 -5.39 -17.76 -5.33
N LEU A 170 -4.57 -17.51 -6.37
CA LEU A 170 -4.29 -18.48 -7.43
C LEU A 170 -3.37 -19.63 -6.99
N ASP A 171 -2.46 -19.33 -6.08
CA ASP A 171 -1.51 -20.27 -5.48
C ASP A 171 -1.95 -20.76 -4.09
N GLY A 172 -3.06 -20.21 -3.58
CA GLY A 172 -3.62 -20.52 -2.27
C GLY A 172 -2.86 -19.88 -1.10
N GLN A 173 -2.17 -18.76 -1.33
CA GLN A 173 -1.45 -18.02 -0.30
C GLN A 173 -1.73 -16.52 -0.38
N ASP A 174 -2.17 -15.94 0.74
CA ASP A 174 -2.31 -14.49 0.90
C ASP A 174 -0.92 -13.87 1.07
N GLU A 175 -0.61 -12.84 0.28
CA GLU A 175 0.59 -12.04 0.49
C GLU A 175 0.38 -11.04 1.62
N ALA A 176 1.44 -10.75 2.37
CA ALA A 176 1.36 -9.83 3.50
C ALA A 176 2.62 -8.98 3.67
N ILE A 177 2.42 -7.77 4.18
CA ILE A 177 3.51 -6.94 4.68
C ILE A 177 3.57 -7.02 6.20
N CYS A 178 4.80 -7.07 6.74
CA CYS A 178 5.01 -7.08 8.18
C CYS A 178 5.00 -5.64 8.72
N ALA A 179 4.22 -5.41 9.77
CA ALA A 179 4.28 -4.21 10.59
C ALA A 179 5.09 -4.49 11.87
N LEU A 180 5.27 -3.46 12.73
CA LEU A 180 5.93 -3.65 14.02
C LEU A 180 5.18 -4.58 14.98
N ASP A 181 3.88 -4.78 14.84
CA ASP A 181 3.05 -5.51 15.82
C ASP A 181 2.14 -6.56 15.19
N GLY A 182 2.38 -6.93 13.93
CA GLY A 182 1.62 -7.96 13.23
C GLY A 182 1.81 -7.88 11.72
N ILE A 183 1.02 -8.65 10.98
CA ILE A 183 0.99 -8.63 9.51
C ILE A 183 -0.26 -7.90 9.00
N ILE A 184 -0.18 -7.37 7.78
CA ILE A 184 -1.30 -6.80 7.03
C ILE A 184 -1.41 -7.59 5.73
N LEU A 185 -2.54 -8.27 5.54
CA LEU A 185 -2.81 -9.07 4.34
C LEU A 185 -3.10 -8.15 3.15
N ASP A 186 -2.74 -8.60 1.95
CA ASP A 186 -3.07 -8.00 0.65
C ASP A 186 -4.53 -7.56 0.54
N ASP A 187 -5.45 -8.35 1.05
CA ASP A 187 -6.88 -8.11 1.00
C ASP A 187 -7.29 -6.87 1.84
N GLU A 188 -6.62 -6.65 2.98
CA GLU A 188 -6.75 -5.44 3.79
C GLU A 188 -6.13 -4.22 3.10
N ILE A 189 -5.01 -4.42 2.40
CA ILE A 189 -4.35 -3.36 1.62
C ILE A 189 -5.26 -2.96 0.44
N ASN A 190 -5.80 -3.94 -0.28
CA ASN A 190 -6.72 -3.76 -1.40
C ASN A 190 -7.94 -2.96 -0.94
N GLU A 191 -8.56 -3.34 0.17
CA GLU A 191 -9.68 -2.60 0.76
C GLU A 191 -9.29 -1.17 1.15
N ALA A 192 -8.10 -0.96 1.70
CA ALA A 192 -7.68 0.34 2.20
C ALA A 192 -7.29 1.34 1.09
N ILE A 193 -6.60 0.91 0.02
CA ILE A 193 -6.03 1.82 -1.00
C ILE A 193 -6.40 1.52 -2.45
N VAL A 194 -6.89 0.32 -2.80
CA VAL A 194 -7.21 -0.04 -4.19
C VAL A 194 -8.70 0.14 -4.48
N ARG A 195 -9.58 -0.51 -3.70
CA ARG A 195 -11.04 -0.42 -3.86
C ARG A 195 -11.55 1.04 -3.85
N PRO A 196 -11.05 1.95 -3.01
CA PRO A 196 -11.57 3.32 -2.93
C PRO A 196 -11.21 4.24 -4.10
N LEU A 197 -10.34 3.83 -5.03
CA LEU A 197 -9.84 4.71 -6.09
C LEU A 197 -10.93 5.10 -7.07
N LEU A 198 -11.23 6.40 -7.13
CA LEU A 198 -12.26 6.99 -7.99
C LEU A 198 -11.77 7.21 -9.43
N PRO A 199 -12.69 7.39 -10.41
CA PRO A 199 -12.32 7.69 -11.78
C PRO A 199 -11.37 8.89 -11.90
N GLY A 200 -10.29 8.70 -12.66
CA GLY A 200 -9.27 9.72 -12.87
C GLY A 200 -8.20 9.82 -11.77
N VAL A 201 -8.33 9.09 -10.67
CA VAL A 201 -7.27 8.94 -9.64
C VAL A 201 -6.26 7.89 -10.09
N LYS A 202 -4.97 8.14 -9.85
CA LYS A 202 -3.90 7.17 -10.08
C LYS A 202 -3.20 6.82 -8.77
N LEU A 203 -2.99 5.53 -8.53
CA LEU A 203 -2.16 5.02 -7.44
C LEU A 203 -0.97 4.27 -8.04
N HIS A 204 0.23 4.65 -7.61
CA HIS A 204 1.47 3.91 -7.84
C HIS A 204 1.98 3.35 -6.53
N ALA A 205 1.98 2.03 -6.41
CA ALA A 205 2.63 1.33 -5.33
C ALA A 205 4.02 0.84 -5.76
N ILE A 206 5.03 1.11 -4.92
CA ILE A 206 6.39 0.61 -5.08
C ILE A 206 6.71 -0.19 -3.82
N ILE A 207 6.81 -1.51 -3.92
CA ILE A 207 6.94 -2.40 -2.76
C ILE A 207 8.26 -3.16 -2.84
N ASP A 208 9.14 -2.91 -1.87
CA ASP A 208 10.44 -3.55 -1.72
C ASP A 208 10.39 -4.51 -0.52
N ALA A 209 9.78 -5.66 -0.77
CA ALA A 209 9.59 -6.73 0.20
C ALA A 209 9.60 -8.09 -0.53
N CYS A 210 10.02 -9.15 0.14
CA CYS A 210 9.87 -10.52 -0.36
C CYS A 210 8.39 -10.83 -0.62
N ARG A 211 8.09 -11.65 -1.63
CA ARG A 211 6.74 -12.17 -1.90
C ARG A 211 5.69 -11.04 -1.92
N SER A 212 5.95 -10.04 -2.76
CA SER A 212 5.08 -8.85 -2.85
C SER A 212 4.54 -8.64 -4.26
N GLY A 213 4.59 -9.68 -5.09
CA GLY A 213 4.17 -9.65 -6.49
C GLY A 213 2.69 -9.32 -6.67
N THR A 214 1.87 -9.83 -5.75
CA THR A 214 0.41 -9.75 -5.76
C THR A 214 -0.16 -8.96 -4.59
N VAL A 215 0.65 -8.31 -3.75
CA VAL A 215 0.25 -7.65 -2.47
C VAL A 215 -0.83 -6.54 -2.54
N LEU A 216 -1.34 -6.23 -3.74
CA LEU A 216 -2.45 -5.31 -3.98
C LEU A 216 -3.67 -5.97 -4.65
N ASP A 217 -3.60 -7.26 -4.95
CA ASP A 217 -4.60 -8.06 -5.68
C ASP A 217 -5.03 -7.44 -7.00
N LEU A 218 -4.04 -6.98 -7.76
CA LEU A 218 -4.29 -6.40 -9.06
C LEU A 218 -4.49 -7.51 -10.11
N PRO A 219 -5.58 -7.48 -10.89
CA PRO A 219 -5.99 -8.60 -11.75
C PRO A 219 -5.10 -8.81 -12.98
N ASN A 220 -4.11 -7.94 -13.24
CA ASN A 220 -3.26 -8.07 -14.41
C ASN A 220 -1.79 -8.05 -13.97
N LEU A 221 -1.12 -9.20 -14.11
CA LEU A 221 0.32 -9.32 -13.91
C LEU A 221 1.05 -9.21 -15.25
N CYS A 222 2.05 -8.35 -15.35
CA CYS A 222 2.85 -8.16 -16.55
C CYS A 222 4.20 -8.88 -16.43
N ASP A 223 4.31 -10.01 -17.12
CA ASP A 223 5.58 -10.72 -17.30
C ASP A 223 6.36 -10.08 -18.46
N ILE A 224 7.59 -9.63 -18.19
CA ILE A 224 8.50 -9.08 -19.20
C ILE A 224 9.48 -10.17 -19.61
N LYS A 225 9.10 -10.93 -20.63
CA LYS A 225 9.91 -12.03 -21.17
C LYS A 225 11.27 -11.54 -21.70
N LYS A 226 12.23 -12.46 -21.80
CA LYS A 226 13.60 -12.22 -22.33
C LYS A 226 13.66 -11.54 -23.71
N ASN A 227 12.58 -11.61 -24.50
CA ASN A 227 12.46 -10.94 -25.80
C ASN A 227 11.95 -9.48 -25.71
N GLY A 228 11.77 -8.93 -24.51
CA GLY A 228 11.33 -7.56 -24.26
C GLY A 228 9.85 -7.29 -24.53
N LYS A 229 9.04 -8.31 -24.83
CA LYS A 229 7.60 -8.15 -25.07
C LYS A 229 6.83 -8.37 -23.75
N PRO A 230 6.02 -7.39 -23.31
CA PRO A 230 5.15 -7.58 -22.15
C PRO A 230 4.07 -8.61 -22.46
N GLN A 231 3.86 -9.56 -21.54
CA GLN A 231 2.73 -10.47 -21.55
C GLN A 231 1.91 -10.29 -20.28
N TRP A 232 0.64 -9.91 -20.45
CA TRP A 232 -0.29 -9.79 -19.34
C TRP A 232 -0.94 -11.14 -19.03
N LYS A 233 -0.69 -11.67 -17.84
CA LYS A 233 -1.39 -12.81 -17.22
C LYS A 233 -2.61 -12.29 -16.44
N ASP A 234 -3.69 -13.08 -16.41
CA ASP A 234 -4.90 -12.78 -15.64
C ASP A 234 -4.72 -13.35 -14.23
N HIS A 235 -4.75 -12.46 -13.24
CA HIS A 235 -4.64 -12.74 -11.81
C HIS A 235 -5.94 -12.34 -11.10
N SER A 236 -7.08 -12.41 -11.79
CA SER A 236 -8.38 -12.21 -11.14
C SER A 236 -8.67 -13.37 -10.17
N PRO A 237 -9.26 -13.08 -8.99
CA PRO A 237 -9.54 -14.09 -7.99
C PRO A 237 -10.46 -15.20 -8.54
N PRO A 238 -10.14 -16.50 -8.35
CA PRO A 238 -10.95 -17.61 -8.87
C PRO A 238 -12.38 -17.64 -8.33
N THR A 239 -12.56 -17.19 -7.10
CA THR A 239 -13.86 -17.07 -6.41
C THR A 239 -14.77 -16.01 -7.03
N GLY A 240 -14.20 -15.10 -7.83
CA GLY A 240 -14.88 -13.90 -8.31
C GLY A 240 -15.00 -12.79 -7.26
N ALA A 241 -14.21 -12.85 -6.18
CA ALA A 241 -14.11 -11.78 -5.19
C ALA A 241 -13.86 -10.41 -5.85
N TRP A 242 -14.47 -9.37 -5.30
CA TRP A 242 -14.32 -8.02 -5.86
C TRP A 242 -13.04 -7.35 -5.33
N LYS A 243 -11.93 -7.54 -6.04
CA LYS A 243 -10.62 -6.91 -5.72
C LYS A 243 -10.25 -5.74 -6.66
N LYS A 244 -11.24 -5.16 -7.35
CA LYS A 244 -11.05 -4.09 -8.37
C LYS A 244 -11.19 -2.68 -7.79
N THR A 245 -10.65 -1.69 -8.51
CA THR A 245 -10.81 -0.27 -8.19
C THR A 245 -12.24 0.23 -8.43
N SER A 246 -12.62 1.34 -7.78
CA SER A 246 -13.88 2.06 -8.06
C SER A 246 -13.80 2.96 -9.31
N GLY A 247 -12.96 2.62 -10.29
CA GLY A 247 -12.78 3.33 -11.56
C GLY A 247 -11.46 4.10 -11.68
N GLY A 248 -10.66 4.18 -10.62
CA GLY A 248 -9.29 4.69 -10.69
C GLY A 248 -8.30 3.68 -11.27
N HIS A 249 -7.06 4.11 -11.46
CA HIS A 249 -5.97 3.26 -12.00
C HIS A 249 -4.95 2.96 -10.90
N ALA A 250 -4.80 1.68 -10.54
CA ALA A 250 -3.75 1.22 -9.63
C ALA A 250 -2.64 0.48 -10.40
N ILE A 251 -1.39 0.75 -10.06
CA ILE A 251 -0.20 0.11 -10.61
C ILE A 251 0.72 -0.27 -9.45
N LEU A 252 1.21 -1.50 -9.44
CA LEU A 252 2.21 -2.00 -8.51
C LEU A 252 3.51 -2.28 -9.25
N ILE A 253 4.63 -1.82 -8.69
CA ILE A 253 5.98 -2.24 -9.04
C ILE A 253 6.58 -2.88 -7.80
N SER A 254 6.90 -4.17 -7.86
CA SER A 254 7.46 -4.91 -6.72
C SER A 254 8.72 -5.68 -7.09
N GLY A 255 9.49 -6.07 -6.08
CA GLY A 255 10.70 -6.87 -6.24
C GLY A 255 10.37 -8.35 -6.00
N CYS A 256 10.60 -9.20 -6.98
CA CYS A 256 10.36 -10.65 -6.89
C CYS A 256 11.65 -11.42 -7.26
N ARG A 257 11.86 -12.61 -6.71
CA ARG A 257 12.97 -13.49 -7.14
C ARG A 257 12.58 -14.23 -8.42
N ASP A 258 13.56 -14.53 -9.27
CA ASP A 258 13.37 -15.30 -10.52
C ASP A 258 12.75 -16.70 -10.29
N ASP A 259 12.87 -17.27 -9.09
CA ASP A 259 12.45 -18.65 -8.77
C ASP A 259 11.05 -18.76 -8.15
N GLU A 260 10.39 -17.64 -7.82
CA GLU A 260 9.01 -17.64 -7.28
C GLU A 260 7.96 -18.04 -8.33
N ASP A 261 8.31 -18.00 -9.63
CA ASP A 261 7.46 -18.44 -10.75
C ASP A 261 7.64 -19.95 -11.09
N SER A 262 8.58 -20.65 -10.43
CA SER A 262 8.72 -22.10 -10.53
C SER A 262 7.94 -22.81 -9.42
N ASN A 263 7.07 -23.71 -9.84
CA ASN A 263 6.19 -24.59 -9.05
C ASN A 263 6.95 -25.59 -8.14
N ASP A 264 8.15 -25.25 -7.70
CA ASP A 264 9.09 -26.10 -6.97
C ASP A 264 9.23 -25.55 -5.55
N GLY A 265 8.80 -26.35 -4.59
CA GLY A 265 8.58 -25.95 -3.20
C GLY A 265 9.76 -25.28 -2.50
N TYR A 266 9.39 -24.33 -1.62
CA TYR A 266 10.06 -23.86 -0.41
C TYR A 266 11.55 -24.21 -0.27
N GLY A 267 12.39 -23.30 -0.80
CA GLY A 267 13.73 -23.07 -0.28
C GLY A 267 13.71 -21.91 0.71
N ASP A 268 13.91 -22.21 1.98
CA ASP A 268 13.94 -21.32 3.15
C ASP A 268 15.16 -20.36 3.19
N ASP A 269 15.74 -19.99 2.04
CA ASP A 269 16.92 -19.12 2.00
C ASP A 269 16.50 -17.64 1.94
N GLU A 270 16.21 -17.11 3.12
CA GLU A 270 15.69 -15.79 3.46
C GLU A 270 16.67 -14.62 3.20
N SER A 271 17.72 -14.81 2.40
CA SER A 271 18.73 -13.76 2.16
C SER A 271 18.43 -12.88 0.93
N MET A 272 17.24 -12.24 0.90
CA MET A 272 16.97 -11.19 -0.10
C MET A 272 17.56 -9.87 0.41
N VAL A 273 18.44 -9.24 -0.37
CA VAL A 273 18.93 -7.91 0.01
C VAL A 273 17.84 -6.88 -0.30
N MET A 274 17.11 -6.51 0.74
CA MET A 274 16.08 -5.47 0.72
C MET A 274 16.66 -4.12 0.29
N GLY A 275 15.94 -3.39 -0.56
CA GLY A 275 16.35 -2.07 -1.06
C GLY A 275 16.88 -2.06 -2.50
N ALA A 276 17.10 -3.23 -3.12
CA ALA A 276 17.61 -3.31 -4.49
C ALA A 276 16.62 -2.73 -5.51
N LEU A 277 15.33 -3.04 -5.35
CA LEU A 277 14.27 -2.46 -6.17
C LEU A 277 14.19 -0.95 -5.97
N THR A 278 14.04 -0.48 -4.73
CA THR A 278 13.84 0.94 -4.44
C THR A 278 15.02 1.76 -4.93
N TYR A 279 16.24 1.32 -4.64
CA TYR A 279 17.46 1.97 -5.11
C TYR A 279 17.47 2.08 -6.64
N SER A 280 17.30 0.95 -7.33
CA SER A 280 17.41 0.88 -8.78
C SER A 280 16.30 1.66 -9.48
N PHE A 281 15.09 1.61 -8.93
CA PHE A 281 13.95 2.41 -9.38
C PHE A 281 14.22 3.90 -9.22
N VAL A 282 14.71 4.33 -8.04
CA VAL A 282 15.02 5.73 -7.77
C VAL A 282 16.10 6.23 -8.71
N VAL A 283 17.16 5.46 -8.94
CA VAL A 283 18.24 5.81 -9.87
C VAL A 283 17.72 5.91 -11.31
N ALA A 284 16.98 4.90 -11.78
CA ALA A 284 16.40 4.87 -13.12
C ALA A 284 15.46 6.07 -13.34
N ALA A 285 14.57 6.32 -12.39
CA ALA A 285 13.64 7.44 -12.42
C ALA A 285 14.39 8.77 -12.37
N TRP A 286 15.39 8.94 -11.50
CA TRP A 286 16.13 10.18 -11.30
C TRP A 286 16.93 10.62 -12.53
N PHE A 287 17.60 9.69 -13.20
CA PHE A 287 18.44 10.01 -14.36
C PHE A 287 17.71 10.01 -15.71
N ALA A 288 16.42 9.61 -15.75
CA ALA A 288 15.61 9.75 -16.95
C ALA A 288 15.49 11.24 -17.35
N HIS A 289 16.04 11.60 -18.52
CA HIS A 289 16.08 12.99 -19.02
C HIS A 289 14.70 13.47 -19.52
N ARG A 290 13.83 12.52 -19.89
CA ARG A 290 12.42 12.72 -20.26
C ARG A 290 11.60 11.67 -19.51
N PRO A 291 10.27 11.86 -19.33
CA PRO A 291 9.41 10.84 -18.74
C PRO A 291 9.59 9.51 -19.49
N PRO A 292 10.17 8.47 -18.86
CA PRO A 292 10.40 7.19 -19.51
C PRO A 292 9.05 6.49 -19.71
N THR A 293 8.98 5.55 -20.65
CA THR A 293 7.85 4.60 -20.65
C THR A 293 8.00 3.60 -19.50
N TYR A 294 6.92 2.94 -19.10
CA TYR A 294 7.00 1.89 -18.05
C TYR A 294 8.01 0.81 -18.44
N GLY A 295 8.01 0.38 -19.70
CA GLY A 295 8.98 -0.59 -20.22
C GLY A 295 10.43 -0.10 -20.11
N GLN A 296 10.70 1.17 -20.46
CA GLN A 296 12.04 1.76 -20.31
C GLN A 296 12.48 1.86 -18.85
N LEU A 297 11.57 2.26 -17.97
CA LEU A 297 11.84 2.39 -16.53
C LEU A 297 12.14 1.03 -15.90
N LEU A 298 11.32 0.02 -16.17
CA LEU A 298 11.50 -1.35 -15.67
C LEU A 298 12.79 -1.98 -16.24
N ALA A 299 13.05 -1.80 -17.53
CA ALA A 299 14.28 -2.31 -18.16
C ALA A 299 15.54 -1.67 -17.55
N THR A 300 15.51 -0.37 -17.28
CA THR A 300 16.64 0.34 -16.66
C THR A 300 16.81 -0.05 -15.20
N THR A 301 15.71 -0.18 -14.45
CA THR A 301 15.69 -0.68 -13.08
C THR A 301 16.34 -2.07 -13.01
N LYS A 302 15.89 -3.01 -13.87
CA LYS A 302 16.46 -4.35 -13.99
C LYS A 302 17.95 -4.34 -14.34
N ALA A 303 18.36 -3.49 -15.29
CA ALA A 303 19.76 -3.38 -15.69
C ALA A 303 20.65 -2.91 -14.52
N ILE A 304 20.16 -1.97 -13.71
CA ILE A 304 20.89 -1.50 -12.51
C ILE A 304 20.98 -2.63 -11.48
N ILE A 305 19.89 -3.35 -11.17
CA ILE A 305 19.93 -4.48 -10.23
C ILE A 305 20.97 -5.52 -10.68
N ALA A 306 21.00 -5.86 -11.98
CA ALA A 306 21.96 -6.81 -12.53
C ALA A 306 23.42 -6.32 -12.47
N ASP A 307 23.67 -5.02 -12.68
CA ASP A 307 25.01 -4.42 -12.67
C ASP A 307 25.60 -4.34 -11.26
N VAL A 308 24.79 -3.97 -10.26
CA VAL A 308 25.25 -3.92 -8.86
C VAL A 308 25.62 -5.30 -8.32
N ASN A 309 24.98 -6.35 -8.81
CA ASN A 309 25.34 -7.73 -8.47
C ASN A 309 26.64 -8.21 -9.15
N GLY A 310 27.16 -7.45 -10.14
CA GLY A 310 28.30 -7.84 -10.98
C GLY A 310 29.61 -7.10 -10.72
N ASP A 311 29.61 -5.91 -10.09
CA ASP A 311 30.84 -5.13 -9.89
C ASP A 311 30.79 -4.20 -8.66
N SER A 312 31.87 -4.18 -7.88
CA SER A 312 32.03 -3.41 -6.63
C SER A 312 32.34 -1.92 -6.87
N ARG A 313 31.87 -1.37 -8.00
CA ARG A 313 32.20 -0.01 -8.46
C ARG A 313 31.00 0.74 -9.01
N ILE A 314 29.97 0.94 -8.20
CA ILE A 314 29.02 2.02 -8.46
C ILE A 314 29.74 3.36 -8.24
N ASN A 315 30.33 3.91 -9.30
CA ASN A 315 30.72 5.32 -9.37
C ASN A 315 29.58 6.10 -10.05
N SER A 316 28.40 6.10 -9.41
CA SER A 316 27.24 6.83 -9.92
C SER A 316 27.44 8.32 -9.65
N LYS A 317 27.35 9.13 -10.71
CA LYS A 317 27.28 10.60 -10.64
C LYS A 317 25.92 11.05 -10.07
N LEU A 318 25.50 10.48 -8.94
CA LEU A 318 24.31 10.92 -8.21
C LEU A 318 24.58 12.30 -7.60
N PRO A 319 23.55 13.15 -7.43
CA PRO A 319 23.68 14.35 -6.62
C PRO A 319 24.23 14.02 -5.24
N ALA A 320 25.09 14.88 -4.68
CA ALA A 320 25.76 14.64 -3.39
C ALA A 320 24.81 14.16 -2.25
N PRO A 321 23.56 14.68 -2.13
CA PRO A 321 22.60 14.18 -1.14
C PRO A 321 22.22 12.71 -1.35
N ILE A 322 22.04 12.28 -2.61
CA ILE A 322 21.70 10.89 -2.93
C ILE A 322 22.94 10.00 -2.84
N CYS A 323 24.12 10.47 -3.29
CA CYS A 323 25.38 9.73 -3.15
C CYS A 323 25.69 9.35 -1.69
N ALA A 324 25.49 10.28 -0.75
CA ALA A 324 25.76 10.03 0.68
C ALA A 324 24.81 8.99 1.28
N LEU A 325 23.57 8.96 0.81
CA LEU A 325 22.52 8.01 1.19
C LEU A 325 22.76 6.61 0.58
N VAL A 326 23.37 6.56 -0.60
CA VAL A 326 23.57 5.34 -1.41
C VAL A 326 24.83 4.56 -1.07
N ARG A 327 25.92 5.22 -0.63
CA ARG A 327 27.21 4.56 -0.34
C ARG A 327 27.16 3.48 0.76
N LYS A 328 26.09 3.38 1.55
CA LYS A 328 25.96 2.40 2.64
C LYS A 328 25.34 1.06 2.25
N VAL A 329 24.75 0.90 1.06
CA VAL A 329 23.85 -0.24 0.73
C VAL A 329 24.40 -1.18 -0.36
N VAL A 330 25.69 -1.13 -0.68
CA VAL A 330 26.21 -1.64 -1.97
C VAL A 330 26.63 -3.12 -1.97
N ASN A 331 25.84 -4.02 -1.40
CA ASN A 331 26.08 -5.45 -1.63
C ASN A 331 24.75 -6.21 -1.76
N PHE A 332 24.19 -6.21 -2.97
CA PHE A 332 23.00 -6.97 -3.30
C PHE A 332 23.43 -8.40 -3.71
N ASN A 333 23.13 -9.39 -2.86
CA ASN A 333 23.16 -10.79 -3.25
C ASN A 333 21.74 -11.20 -3.66
N ASN A 334 21.62 -12.08 -4.67
CA ASN A 334 20.37 -12.57 -5.29
C ASN A 334 19.67 -11.54 -6.20
N VAL A 335 19.29 -11.96 -7.40
CA VAL A 335 18.73 -11.08 -8.44
C VAL A 335 17.24 -10.89 -8.18
N GLN A 336 16.86 -9.69 -7.73
CA GLN A 336 15.48 -9.25 -7.76
C GLN A 336 15.10 -8.80 -9.18
N MET A 337 13.89 -9.12 -9.59
CA MET A 337 13.34 -8.69 -10.87
C MET A 337 12.14 -7.78 -10.60
N PRO A 338 12.11 -6.58 -11.23
CA PRO A 338 10.98 -5.69 -11.06
C PRO A 338 9.76 -6.30 -11.75
N LEU A 339 8.75 -6.62 -10.97
CA LEU A 339 7.46 -7.10 -11.42
C LEU A 339 6.51 -5.91 -11.56
N LEU A 340 5.58 -5.99 -12.51
CA LEU A 340 4.56 -4.97 -12.72
C LEU A 340 3.19 -5.62 -12.68
N SER A 341 2.29 -5.16 -11.82
CA SER A 341 0.86 -5.49 -11.89
C SER A 341 0.00 -4.23 -11.95
N SER A 342 -1.23 -4.36 -12.46
CA SER A 342 -2.08 -3.21 -12.77
C SER A 342 -3.56 -3.56 -12.73
N SER A 343 -4.40 -2.59 -12.35
CA SER A 343 -5.86 -2.75 -12.38
C SER A 343 -6.42 -2.85 -13.81
N GLU A 344 -5.69 -2.35 -14.81
CA GLU A 344 -6.01 -2.47 -16.23
C GLU A 344 -4.77 -2.80 -17.08
N LYS A 345 -4.95 -3.48 -18.21
CA LYS A 345 -3.87 -3.76 -19.17
C LYS A 345 -3.54 -2.48 -19.97
N PHE A 346 -2.26 -2.24 -20.21
CA PHE A 346 -1.81 -1.15 -21.08
C PHE A 346 -0.50 -1.50 -21.81
N ASP A 347 -0.17 -0.74 -22.84
CA ASP A 347 1.11 -0.89 -23.55
C ASP A 347 2.23 -0.19 -22.74
N ILE A 348 3.02 -0.99 -22.01
CA ILE A 348 4.11 -0.48 -21.17
C ILE A 348 5.20 0.24 -21.98
N ASN A 349 5.34 -0.06 -23.28
CA ASN A 349 6.33 0.54 -24.15
C ASN A 349 5.85 1.86 -24.77
N ARG A 350 4.57 2.20 -24.60
CA ARG A 350 3.97 3.47 -25.07
C ARG A 350 3.53 4.38 -23.93
N LYS A 351 2.98 3.82 -22.84
CA LYS A 351 2.50 4.61 -21.69
C LYS A 351 3.71 5.20 -20.97
N THR A 352 3.74 6.51 -20.80
CA THR A 352 4.78 7.20 -20.04
C THR A 352 4.53 7.06 -18.55
N PHE A 353 5.60 6.85 -17.80
CA PHE A 353 5.59 6.90 -16.35
C PHE A 353 5.55 8.35 -15.89
N VAL A 354 4.48 8.71 -15.18
CA VAL A 354 4.25 10.02 -14.61
C VAL A 354 3.65 9.83 -13.22
N LEU A 355 4.15 10.64 -12.29
CA LEU A 355 3.63 10.79 -10.93
C LEU A 355 3.12 12.19 -10.72
#